data_AF-A0A2V9GCV1-F1
#
_entry.id   AF-A0A2V9GCV1-F1
#
_cell.length_a   1.000
_cell.length_b   1.000
_cell.length_c   1.000
_cell.angle_alpha   90.00
_cell.angle_beta   90.00
_cell.angle_gamma   90.00
#
_symmetry.space_group_name_H-M   'P 1'
#
loop_
_entity.id
_entity.type
_entity.pdbx_description
1 polymer ?
#
loop_
_entity_poly.entity_id
_entity_poly.type
_entity_poly.pdbx_seq_one_letter_code
_entity_poly.pdbx_strand_id
1 'polypeptide(L)'
;MIGAKRKTVLVFTKSSGWEHDVVKRIGGKPSIVDDAVNEMGNKYGFKVNATKDGRIFDSNEFHSYAAVVFFTTGDLTTLGTDGKPPMTPKGKQTLLEAVQK
;
A
#
# COMPACT_ATOMS: atom_id res chain seq x y z
N MET A 1 26.58 2.65 -18.40
CA MET A 1 25.17 3.01 -18.65
C MET A 1 24.41 2.90 -17.33
N ILE A 2 24.07 4.01 -16.69
CA ILE A 2 23.22 3.99 -15.49
C ILE A 2 21.79 3.84 -15.99
N GLY A 3 21.27 2.62 -16.00
CA GLY A 3 19.88 2.35 -16.42
C GLY A 3 18.90 3.14 -15.54
N ALA A 4 17.88 3.75 -16.15
CA ALA A 4 16.85 4.48 -15.41
C ALA A 4 16.27 3.61 -14.29
N LYS A 5 16.28 4.12 -13.04
CA LYS A 5 15.77 3.39 -11.88
C LYS A 5 14.28 3.10 -12.11
N ARG A 6 13.94 1.80 -12.18
CA ARG A 6 12.55 1.34 -12.35
C ARG A 6 11.68 1.95 -11.24
N LYS A 7 10.58 2.61 -11.63
CA LYS A 7 9.62 3.19 -10.69
C LYS A 7 8.99 2.07 -9.84
N THR A 8 8.71 2.37 -8.57
CA THR A 8 8.03 1.44 -7.66
C THR A 8 6.69 2.03 -7.26
N VAL A 9 5.65 1.21 -7.27
CA VAL A 9 4.29 1.53 -6.83
C VAL A 9 4.03 0.87 -5.48
N LEU A 10 3.47 1.63 -4.54
CA LEU A 10 3.02 1.11 -3.26
C LEU A 10 1.56 0.63 -3.40
N VAL A 11 1.28 -0.63 -3.11
CA VAL A 11 -0.08 -1.13 -2.89
C VAL A 11 -0.33 -1.14 -1.39
N PHE A 12 -1.23 -0.27 -0.93
CA PHE A 12 -1.63 -0.20 0.46
C PHE A 12 -3.07 -0.66 0.62
N THR A 13 -3.27 -1.70 1.44
CA THR A 13 -4.61 -2.18 1.78
C THR A 13 -4.81 -2.26 3.29
N LYS A 14 -5.98 -1.83 3.76
CA LYS A 14 -6.35 -1.90 5.16
C LYS A 14 -7.86 -1.94 5.32
N SER A 15 -8.35 -2.80 6.21
CA SER A 15 -9.78 -2.95 6.50
C SER A 15 -10.04 -2.80 8.00
N SER A 16 -10.76 -1.74 8.37
CA SER A 16 -11.13 -1.52 9.77
C SER A 16 -12.39 -2.28 10.19
N GLY A 17 -13.25 -2.66 9.23
CA GLY A 17 -14.52 -3.36 9.45
C GLY A 17 -14.52 -4.81 8.96
N TRP A 18 -14.92 -5.06 7.72
CA TRP A 18 -14.84 -6.39 7.11
C TRP A 18 -13.72 -6.43 6.06
N GLU A 19 -12.89 -7.47 6.11
CA GLU A 19 -11.84 -7.69 5.12
C GLU A 19 -12.34 -8.60 3.99
N HIS A 20 -12.53 -8.01 2.81
CA HIS A 20 -12.94 -8.71 1.59
C HIS A 20 -11.79 -9.50 0.95
N ASP A 21 -12.13 -10.56 0.21
CA ASP A 21 -11.15 -11.47 -0.42
C ASP A 21 -10.17 -10.75 -1.36
N VAL A 22 -10.60 -9.64 -1.97
CA VAL A 22 -9.75 -8.86 -2.88
C VAL A 22 -8.48 -8.33 -2.21
N VAL A 23 -8.51 -8.07 -0.90
CA VAL A 23 -7.37 -7.56 -0.10
C VAL A 23 -6.87 -8.53 0.96
N LYS A 24 -7.58 -9.65 1.18
CA LYS A 24 -7.26 -10.63 2.23
C LYS A 24 -6.05 -11.47 1.82
N ARG A 25 -5.11 -11.66 2.75
CA ARG A 25 -3.95 -12.56 2.59
C ARG A 25 -4.16 -13.82 3.42
N ILE A 26 -4.18 -14.98 2.78
CA ILE A 26 -4.46 -16.27 3.42
C ILE A 26 -3.22 -17.16 3.33
N GLY A 27 -2.78 -17.73 4.45
CA GLY A 27 -1.63 -18.65 4.48
C GLY A 27 -0.33 -18.02 3.99
N GLY A 28 -0.14 -16.72 4.21
CA GLY A 28 1.04 -15.97 3.78
C GLY A 28 1.11 -15.65 2.27
N LYS A 29 0.06 -15.99 1.52
CA LYS A 29 0.00 -15.70 0.08
C LYS A 29 -0.43 -14.25 -0.19
N PRO A 30 -0.01 -13.66 -1.34
CA PRO A 30 -0.55 -12.40 -1.82
C PRO A 30 -2.08 -12.45 -1.96
N SER A 31 -2.72 -11.28 -1.89
CA SER A 31 -4.14 -11.09 -2.19
C SER A 31 -4.38 -10.88 -3.69
N ILE A 32 -5.64 -10.91 -4.12
CA ILE A 32 -6.02 -10.70 -5.53
C ILE A 32 -5.49 -9.35 -6.06
N VAL A 33 -5.58 -8.27 -5.27
CA VAL A 33 -5.04 -6.97 -5.69
C VAL A 33 -3.51 -6.95 -5.73
N ASP A 34 -2.85 -7.67 -4.83
CA ASP A 34 -1.38 -7.78 -4.85
C ASP A 34 -0.92 -8.44 -6.15
N ASP A 35 -1.57 -9.54 -6.55
CA ASP A 35 -1.25 -10.28 -7.78
C ASP A 35 -1.57 -9.45 -9.04
N ALA A 36 -2.75 -8.83 -9.10
CA ALA A 36 -3.16 -8.04 -10.24
C ALA A 36 -2.22 -6.84 -10.50
N VAL A 37 -1.84 -6.10 -9.45
CA VAL A 37 -0.94 -4.95 -9.61
C VAL A 37 0.49 -5.40 -9.92
N ASN A 38 0.95 -6.54 -9.36
CA ASN A 38 2.23 -7.14 -9.74
C ASN A 38 2.25 -7.54 -11.24
N GLU A 39 1.18 -8.15 -11.74
CA GLU A 39 1.06 -8.51 -13.16
C GLU A 39 1.14 -7.27 -14.05
N MET A 40 0.44 -6.18 -13.68
CA MET A 40 0.59 -4.90 -14.38
C MET A 40 2.03 -4.38 -14.32
N GLY A 41 2.70 -4.49 -13.16
CA GLY A 41 4.09 -4.08 -13.00
C GLY A 41 5.05 -4.82 -13.93
N ASN A 42 4.85 -6.14 -14.05
CA ASN A 42 5.61 -6.99 -14.97
C ASN A 42 5.36 -6.60 -16.44
N LYS A 43 4.10 -6.28 -16.79
CA LYS A 43 3.71 -5.91 -18.15
C LYS A 43 4.19 -4.52 -18.57
N TYR A 44 4.13 -3.54 -17.67
CA TYR A 44 4.37 -2.12 -17.99
C TYR A 44 5.69 -1.57 -17.41
N GLY A 45 6.50 -2.41 -16.78
CA GLY A 45 7.87 -2.07 -16.40
C GLY A 45 8.00 -1.25 -15.11
N PHE A 46 7.17 -1.51 -14.10
CA PHE A 46 7.32 -0.96 -12.73
C PHE A 46 7.41 -2.07 -11.68
N LYS A 47 7.97 -1.75 -10.51
CA LYS A 47 7.98 -2.66 -9.35
C LYS A 47 6.79 -2.39 -8.45
N VAL A 48 6.39 -3.38 -7.66
CA VAL A 48 5.33 -3.23 -6.67
C VAL A 48 5.87 -3.59 -5.30
N ASN A 49 5.54 -2.77 -4.30
CA ASN A 49 5.61 -3.18 -2.90
C ASN A 49 4.20 -3.17 -2.34
N ALA A 50 3.74 -4.31 -1.83
CA ALA A 50 2.40 -4.44 -1.30
C ALA A 50 2.42 -4.64 0.22
N THR A 51 1.80 -3.72 0.95
CA THR A 51 1.77 -3.74 2.42
C THR A 51 0.39 -3.47 2.97
N LYS A 52 0.17 -3.97 4.18
CA LYS A 52 -1.01 -3.67 5.00
C LYS A 52 -0.64 -2.90 6.28
N ASP A 53 0.65 -2.63 6.46
CA ASP A 53 1.18 -1.95 7.64
C ASP A 53 1.06 -0.43 7.46
N GLY A 54 0.15 0.19 8.22
CA GLY A 54 -0.11 1.63 8.17
C GLY A 54 1.08 2.50 8.56
N ARG A 55 2.11 1.94 9.21
CA ARG A 55 3.34 2.66 9.58
C ARG A 55 4.24 2.97 8.38
N ILE A 56 3.93 2.44 7.19
CA ILE A 56 4.67 2.79 5.97
C ILE A 56 4.68 4.32 5.73
N PHE A 57 3.62 5.01 6.12
CA PHE A 57 3.49 6.45 5.93
C PHE A 57 4.24 7.30 6.97
N ASP A 58 4.76 6.67 8.04
CA ASP A 58 5.71 7.31 8.97
C ASP A 58 7.16 7.14 8.49
N SER A 59 7.40 6.24 7.53
CA SER A 59 8.74 5.94 7.01
C SER A 59 9.16 6.92 5.92
N ASN A 60 10.42 7.33 5.95
CA ASN A 60 11.05 8.10 4.86
C ASN A 60 11.01 7.34 3.52
N GLU A 61 10.88 6.00 3.55
CA GLU A 61 10.75 5.17 2.35
C GLU A 61 9.50 5.51 1.54
N PHE A 62 8.43 6.02 2.17
CA PHE A 62 7.17 6.35 1.51
C PHE A 62 7.37 7.30 0.31
N HIS A 63 8.24 8.30 0.45
CA HIS A 63 8.51 9.27 -0.61
C HIS A 63 9.35 8.72 -1.78
N SER A 64 9.82 7.48 -1.69
CA SER A 64 10.52 6.80 -2.79
C SER A 64 9.56 6.16 -3.82
N TYR A 65 8.29 5.98 -3.45
CA TYR A 65 7.27 5.42 -4.32
C TYR A 65 6.78 6.46 -5.33
N ALA A 66 6.59 6.02 -6.57
CA ALA A 66 6.13 6.87 -7.66
C ALA A 66 4.61 7.05 -7.68
N ALA A 67 3.87 6.11 -7.10
CA ALA A 67 2.42 6.14 -6.98
C ALA A 67 1.97 5.23 -5.82
N VAL A 68 0.73 5.45 -5.36
CA VAL A 68 0.06 4.63 -4.35
C VAL A 68 -1.24 4.09 -4.94
N VAL A 69 -1.40 2.76 -4.92
CA VAL A 69 -2.70 2.09 -5.08
C VAL A 69 -3.30 1.96 -3.69
N PHE A 70 -4.40 2.67 -3.44
CA PHE A 70 -4.99 2.81 -2.12
C PHE A 70 -6.36 2.12 -2.09
N PHE A 71 -6.43 0.93 -1.48
CA PHE A 71 -7.67 0.15 -1.37
C PHE A 71 -7.98 -0.11 0.10
N THR A 72 -8.84 0.71 0.71
CA THR A 72 -9.02 0.71 2.16
C THR A 72 -10.48 0.94 2.57
N THR A 73 -10.84 0.58 3.80
CA THR A 73 -12.18 0.81 4.37
C THR A 73 -12.13 1.22 5.84
N GLY A 74 -12.99 2.18 6.23
CA GLY A 74 -13.15 2.66 7.61
C GLY A 74 -12.07 3.63 8.07
N ASP A 75 -11.91 3.77 9.40
CA ASP A 75 -10.88 4.62 9.99
C ASP A 75 -9.53 3.90 10.06
N LEU A 76 -8.58 4.37 9.27
CA LEU A 76 -7.26 3.77 9.10
C LEU A 76 -6.28 4.09 10.23
N THR A 77 -6.67 4.98 11.15
CA THR A 77 -5.89 5.35 12.33
C THR A 77 -6.20 4.50 13.55
N THR A 78 -7.13 3.55 13.41
CA THR A 78 -7.51 2.60 14.45
C THR A 78 -7.19 1.16 14.05
N LEU A 79 -7.04 0.27 15.04
CA LEU A 79 -6.82 -1.15 14.79
C LEU A 79 -8.05 -1.72 14.07
N GLY A 80 -7.80 -2.40 12.96
CA GLY A 80 -8.84 -3.01 12.14
C GLY A 80 -8.99 -4.50 12.38
N THR A 81 -10.02 -5.11 11.80
CA THR A 81 -10.22 -6.57 11.84
C THR A 81 -9.18 -7.36 11.04
N ASP A 82 -8.47 -6.69 10.13
CA ASP A 82 -7.30 -7.25 9.44
C ASP A 82 -6.08 -7.47 10.38
N GLY A 83 -6.15 -6.94 11.61
CA GLY A 83 -5.12 -7.08 12.63
C GLY A 83 -3.80 -6.38 12.29
N LYS A 84 -3.79 -5.48 11.30
CA LYS A 84 -2.55 -4.83 10.84
C LYS A 84 -2.35 -3.48 11.53
N PRO A 85 -1.10 -3.08 11.80
CA PRO A 85 -0.82 -1.80 12.45
C PRO A 85 -1.53 -0.63 11.75
N PRO A 86 -2.19 0.26 12.50
CA PRO A 86 -2.85 1.43 11.93
C PRO A 86 -1.84 2.47 11.43
N MET A 87 -2.34 3.44 10.67
CA MET A 87 -1.62 4.68 10.41
C MET A 87 -1.56 5.51 11.69
N THR A 88 -0.48 6.26 11.90
CA THR A 88 -0.52 7.35 12.88
C THR A 88 -1.28 8.55 12.29
N PRO A 89 -1.77 9.50 13.12
CA PRO A 89 -2.30 10.77 12.61
C PRO A 89 -1.29 11.52 11.74
N LYS A 90 0.00 11.47 12.09
CA LYS A 90 1.09 12.07 11.32
C LYS A 90 1.26 11.38 9.97
N GLY A 91 1.33 10.05 9.93
CA GLY A 91 1.45 9.29 8.69
C GLY A 91 0.25 9.52 7.75
N LYS A 92 -0.96 9.68 8.30
CA LYS A 92 -2.14 10.10 7.51
C LYS A 92 -1.94 11.48 6.89
N GLN A 93 -1.46 12.44 7.66
CA GLN A 93 -1.15 13.77 7.12
C GLN A 93 -0.08 13.70 6.03
N THR A 94 0.99 12.91 6.23
CA THR A 94 2.05 12.68 5.22
C THR A 94 1.52 12.09 3.92
N LEU A 95 0.58 11.12 3.99
CA LEU A 95 -0.09 10.60 2.78
C LEU A 95 -0.86 11.69 2.05
N LEU A 96 -1.67 12.48 2.78
CA LEU A 96 -2.50 13.52 2.18
C LEU A 96 -1.65 14.61 1.51
N GLU A 97 -0.58 15.04 2.16
CA GLU A 97 0.39 16.01 1.61
C GLU A 97 1.05 15.48 0.33
N ALA A 98 1.39 14.19 0.28
CA ALA A 98 2.06 13.59 -0.88
C ALA A 98 1.16 13.51 -2.14
N VAL A 99 -0.16 13.60 -2.00
CA VAL A 99 -1.12 13.57 -3.12
C VAL A 99 -1.78 14.92 -3.38
N GLN A 100 -1.47 15.92 -2.57
CA GLN A 100 -1.95 17.29 -2.74
C GLN A 100 -1.20 17.95 -3.90
N LYS A 101 -1.91 18.72 -4.74
CA LYS A 101 -1.35 19.43 -5.89
C LYS A 101 -0.61 20.70 -5.49
#